data_AF-A0A6B3ENW1-F1
#
_entry.id   AF-A0A6B3ENW1-F1
#
_cell.length_a   1.000
_cell.length_b   1.000
_cell.length_c   1.000
_cell.angle_alpha   90.00
_cell.angle_beta   90.00
_cell.angle_gamma   90.00
#
_symmetry.space_group_name_H-M   'P 1'
#
loop_
_entity.id
_entity.type
_entity.pdbx_description
1 polymer ?
#
loop_
_entity_poly.entity_id
_entity_poly.type
_entity_poly.pdbx_seq_one_letter_code
_entity_poly.pdbx_strand_id
1 'polypeptide(L)' 'ARRLPLGSPELPGLLRAGFDIEAAAAAQHPATAFLPRDALEAGIGTLVWRHRRPFHPGRLYEALEELCCAAVRSRG' A
#
# COMPACT_ATOMS: atom_id res chain seq x y z
N ALA A 1 -11.44 5.10 3.60
CA ALA A 1 -11.25 5.78 2.31
C ALA A 1 -12.51 5.64 1.45
N ARG A 2 -12.98 6.73 0.83
CA ARG A 2 -14.12 6.72 -0.10
C ARG A 2 -13.64 6.15 -1.45
N ARG A 3 -14.33 5.14 -1.99
CA ARG A 3 -14.05 4.61 -3.35
C ARG A 3 -14.98 5.29 -4.35
N LEU A 4 -14.44 5.65 -5.52
CA LEU A 4 -15.20 6.29 -6.59
C LEU A 4 -14.90 5.58 -7.92
N PRO A 5 -15.92 5.38 -8.77
CA PRO A 5 -15.70 4.90 -10.13
C PRO A 5 -14.83 5.88 -10.92
N LEU A 6 -13.98 5.34 -11.79
CA LEU A 6 -13.30 6.12 -12.81
C LEU A 6 -14.38 6.77 -13.70
N GLY A 7 -14.34 8.11 -13.82
CA GLY A 7 -15.34 8.88 -14.54
C GLY A 7 -16.50 9.43 -13.67
N SER A 8 -16.45 9.28 -12.35
CA SER A 8 -17.46 9.91 -11.47
C SER A 8 -17.53 11.43 -11.69
N PRO A 9 -18.74 12.03 -11.81
CA PRO A 9 -18.90 13.47 -11.96
C PRO A 9 -18.44 14.25 -10.71
N GLU A 10 -18.27 13.57 -9.57
CA GLU A 10 -17.77 14.16 -8.33
C GLU A 10 -16.23 14.29 -8.33
N LEU A 11 -15.55 13.52 -9.19
CA LEU A 11 -14.09 13.41 -9.21
C LEU A 11 -13.40 14.77 -9.45
N PRO A 12 -13.84 15.61 -10.42
CA PRO A 12 -13.21 16.91 -10.64
C PRO A 12 -13.32 17.86 -9.44
N GLY A 13 -14.44 17.82 -8.70
CA GLY A 13 -14.62 18.64 -7.51
C GLY A 13 -13.68 18.22 -6.37
N LEU A 14 -13.52 16.91 -6.18
CA LEU A 14 -12.63 16.35 -5.16
C LEU A 14 -11.16 16.59 -5.47
N LEU A 15 -10.75 16.52 -6.73
CA LEU A 15 -9.36 16.78 -7.15
C LEU A 15 -8.97 18.26 -7.04
N ARG A 16 -9.96 19.17 -7.06
CA ARG A 16 -9.77 20.61 -6.91
C ARG A 16 -9.92 21.09 -5.46
N ALA A 17 -10.54 20.28 -4.60
CA ALA A 17 -10.50 20.54 -3.17
C ALA A 17 -9.03 20.48 -2.72
N GLY A 18 -8.59 21.49 -1.95
CA GLY A 18 -7.20 21.60 -1.52
C GLY A 18 -6.68 20.31 -0.89
N PHE A 19 -5.39 20.03 -1.11
CA PHE A 19 -4.73 18.84 -0.61
C PHE A 19 -4.12 19.11 0.76
N ASP A 20 -4.56 18.37 1.78
CA ASP A 20 -3.98 18.44 3.12
C ASP A 20 -2.67 17.63 3.17
N ILE A 21 -1.55 18.37 3.05
CA ILE A 21 -0.20 17.80 3.01
C ILE A 21 0.16 17.14 4.34
N GLU A 22 -0.24 17.72 5.48
CA GLU A 22 0.07 17.19 6.81
C GLU A 22 -0.68 15.89 7.06
N ALA A 23 -1.96 15.83 6.72
CA ALA A 23 -2.73 14.60 6.79
C ALA A 23 -2.16 13.51 5.85
N ALA A 24 -1.70 13.89 4.66
CA ALA A 24 -1.08 12.95 3.72
C ALA A 24 0.27 12.41 4.24
N ALA A 25 1.10 13.27 4.83
CA ALA A 25 2.37 12.87 5.44
C ALA A 25 2.14 11.92 6.64
N ALA A 26 1.16 12.24 7.51
CA ALA A 26 0.78 11.38 8.63
C ALA A 26 0.25 10.01 8.17
N ALA A 27 -0.39 9.91 7.01
CA ALA A 27 -0.83 8.63 6.43
C ALA A 27 0.32 7.80 5.81
N GLN A 28 1.50 8.39 5.60
CA GLN A 28 2.69 7.66 5.14
C GLN A 28 3.52 7.08 6.29
N HIS A 29 3.29 7.49 7.53
CA HIS A 29 4.03 6.96 8.67
C HIS A 29 3.76 5.45 8.82
N PRO A 30 4.78 4.57 8.85
CA PRO A 30 4.57 3.13 8.79
C PRO A 30 3.75 2.56 9.96
N ALA A 31 3.72 3.25 11.12
CA ALA A 31 2.84 2.88 12.23
C ALA A 31 1.36 3.28 12.07
N THR A 32 1.04 4.19 11.15
CA THR A 32 -0.31 4.66 10.82
C THR A 32 -0.73 4.29 9.39
N ALA A 33 0.16 3.62 8.64
CA ALA A 33 -0.11 3.12 7.32
C ALA A 33 -1.38 2.28 7.36
N PHE A 34 -2.41 2.75 6.65
CA PHE A 34 -3.60 1.95 6.43
C PHE A 34 -3.17 0.72 5.66
N LEU A 35 -3.21 -0.43 6.32
CA LEU A 35 -2.93 -1.69 5.67
C LEU A 35 -3.96 -1.85 4.55
N PRO A 36 -3.50 -2.13 3.32
CA PRO A 36 -4.38 -2.49 2.23
C PRO A 36 -5.32 -3.57 2.76
N ARG A 37 -6.63 -3.34 2.60
CA ARG A 37 -7.64 -4.30 3.01
C ARG A 37 -7.34 -5.63 2.31
N ASP A 38 -7.57 -6.76 2.99
CA ASP A 38 -7.56 -8.07 2.34
C ASP A 38 -8.53 -8.03 1.16
N ALA A 39 -7.97 -7.86 -0.03
CA ALA A 39 -8.67 -7.68 -1.28
C ALA A 39 -7.88 -8.47 -2.31
N LEU A 40 -8.48 -9.57 -2.74
CA LEU A 40 -8.03 -10.36 -3.85
C LEU A 40 -8.97 -10.07 -5.02
N GLU A 41 -8.49 -9.36 -6.02
CA GLU A 41 -9.27 -9.03 -7.21
C GLU A 41 -8.42 -9.29 -8.45
N ALA A 42 -9.00 -9.90 -9.47
CA ALA A 42 -8.29 -10.29 -10.70
C ALA A 42 -6.99 -11.11 -10.45
N GLY A 43 -6.93 -11.87 -9.35
CA GLY A 43 -5.76 -12.66 -8.96
C GLY A 43 -4.62 -11.85 -8.31
N ILE A 44 -4.81 -10.54 -8.09
CA ILE A 44 -3.83 -9.67 -7.44
C ILE A 44 -4.28 -9.40 -6.00
N GLY A 45 -3.38 -9.63 -5.05
CA GLY A 45 -3.58 -9.37 -3.63
C GLY A 45 -2.48 -8.49 -3.06
N THR A 46 -2.76 -7.84 -1.93
CA THR A 46 -1.72 -7.17 -1.14
C THR A 46 -1.49 -7.94 0.15
N LEU A 47 -0.23 -8.31 0.40
CA LEU A 47 0.18 -8.98 1.63
C LEU A 47 0.91 -7.99 2.53
N VAL A 48 0.56 -8.00 3.83
CA VAL A 48 1.30 -7.25 4.85
C VAL A 48 1.88 -8.24 5.85
N TRP A 49 3.21 -8.23 5.98
CA TRP A 49 3.89 -8.96 7.03
C TRP A 49 4.19 -8.03 8.22
N ARG A 50 3.77 -8.42 9.42
CA ARG A 50 4.03 -7.67 10.66
C ARG A 50 4.46 -8.63 11.76
N HIS A 51 5.67 -8.44 12.27
CA HIS A 51 6.20 -9.24 13.36
C HIS A 51 7.08 -8.40 14.30
N ARG A 52 7.24 -8.82 15.56
CA ARG A 52 8.05 -8.10 16.56
C ARG A 52 9.56 -8.20 16.32
N ARG A 53 9.99 -9.30 15.70
CA ARG A 53 11.39 -9.57 15.34
C ARG A 53 11.55 -9.34 13.83
N PRO A 54 12.63 -8.69 13.37
CA PRO A 54 12.89 -8.53 11.96
C PRO A 54 13.14 -9.88 11.28
N PHE A 55 13.10 -9.90 9.95
CA PHE A 55 13.55 -11.05 9.18
C PHE A 55 15.02 -11.37 9.46
N HIS A 56 15.37 -12.66 9.35
CA HIS A 56 16.76 -13.04 9.30
C HIS A 56 17.38 -12.52 7.99
N PRO A 57 18.50 -11.78 8.03
CA PRO A 57 19.02 -11.08 6.86
C PRO A 57 19.41 -12.03 5.71
N GLY A 58 20.11 -13.14 6.00
CA GLY A 58 20.50 -14.13 4.98
C GLY A 58 19.30 -14.75 4.26
N ARG A 59 18.36 -15.33 5.01
CA ARG A 59 17.11 -15.89 4.46
C ARG A 59 16.27 -14.89 3.69
N LEU A 60 16.23 -13.62 4.11
CA LEU A 60 15.53 -12.57 3.35
C LEU A 60 16.23 -12.32 2.02
N TYR A 61 17.57 -12.19 2.03
CA TYR A 61 18.36 -11.99 0.82
C TYR A 61 18.16 -13.11 -0.19
N GLU A 62 18.18 -14.36 0.26
CA GLU A 62 17.92 -15.54 -0.58
C GLU A 62 16.53 -15.50 -1.24
N ALA A 63 15.52 -14.95 -0.56
CA ALA A 63 14.15 -14.86 -1.07
C ALA A 63 13.86 -13.60 -1.90
N LEU A 64 14.76 -12.60 -1.92
CA LEU A 64 14.47 -11.30 -2.54
C LEU A 64 14.19 -11.40 -4.03
N GLU A 65 14.88 -12.27 -4.75
CA GLU A 65 14.67 -12.46 -6.19
C GLU A 65 13.24 -12.93 -6.49
N GLU A 66 12.80 -14.00 -5.82
CA GLU A 66 11.45 -14.53 -5.96
C GLU A 66 10.38 -13.47 -5.60
N LEU A 67 10.61 -12.75 -4.50
CA LEU A 67 9.69 -11.69 -4.04
C LEU A 67 9.59 -10.53 -5.04
N CYS A 68 10.71 -10.09 -5.62
CA CYS A 68 10.73 -9.03 -6.62
C CYS A 68 10.08 -9.46 -7.93
N CYS A 69 10.22 -10.72 -8.33
CA CYS A 69 9.55 -11.26 -9.52
C CYS A 69 8.04 -11.44 -9.32
N ALA A 70 7.60 -11.82 -8.11
CA ALA A 70 6.20 -12.10 -7.82
C ALA A 70 5.37 -10.84 -7.52
N ALA A 71 5.99 -9.75 -7.05
CA ALA A 71 5.29 -8.54 -6.63
C ALA A 71 5.42 -7.40 -7.64
N VAL A 72 4.28 -6.81 -8.03
CA VAL A 72 4.26 -5.59 -8.86
C VAL A 72 4.86 -4.39 -8.12
N ARG A 73 4.66 -4.32 -6.79
CA ARG A 73 5.20 -3.30 -5.90
C ARG A 73 5.44 -3.90 -4.51
N SER A 74 6.56 -3.56 -3.89
CA SER A 74 6.88 -3.92 -2.50
C SER A 74 7.39 -2.70 -1.74
N ARG A 75 7.16 -2.66 -0.43
CA ARG A 75 7.67 -1.62 0.48
C ARG A 75 7.99 -2.26 1.83
N GLY A 76 9.04 -1.77 2.50
CA GLY A 76 9.46 -2.15 3.85
C GLY A 76 9.68 -0.93 4.72
#